data_AF-A0AAE1WP74-F1
#
_entry.id   AF-A0AAE1WP74-F1
#
_cell.length_a   1.000
_cell.length_b   1.000
_cell.length_c   1.000
_cell.angle_alpha   90.00
_cell.angle_beta   90.00
_cell.angle_gamma   90.00
#
_symmetry.space_group_name_H-M   'P 1'
#
loop_
_entity.id
_entity.type
_entity.pdbx_description
1 polymer ?
#
loop_
_entity_poly.entity_id
_entity_poly.type
_entity_poly.pdbx_seq_one_letter_code
_entity_poly.pdbx_strand_id
1 'polypeptide(L)'
;MLHTLFLLQPRIDDKHPRWLHLRIRPSSFPFTDTPKYGAHGKVKSKSLVDGRWTLAFRDEESCNHALSMILEEVKLQSHEVERSLRPLLELDRSSSPS
;
A
#
# COMPACT_ATOMS: atom_id res chain seq x y z
N MET A 1 8.10 -0.57 -8.09
CA MET A 1 7.15 0.45 -7.60
C MET A 1 5.71 0.27 -8.07
N LEU A 2 5.41 -0.53 -9.10
CA LEU A 2 4.03 -0.95 -9.40
C LEU A 2 3.36 -1.73 -8.25
N HIS A 3 4.13 -2.36 -7.38
CA HIS A 3 3.60 -3.23 -6.34
C HIS A 3 2.84 -2.47 -5.25
N THR A 4 3.19 -1.21 -4.96
CA THR A 4 2.49 -0.40 -3.94
C THR A 4 1.14 0.10 -4.42
N LEU A 5 1.00 0.42 -5.71
CA LEU A 5 -0.24 0.94 -6.27
C LEU A 5 -1.34 -0.14 -6.38
N PHE A 6 -0.94 -1.38 -6.66
CA PHE A 6 -1.88 -2.51 -6.73
C PHE A 6 -2.47 -2.90 -5.37
N LEU A 7 -1.88 -2.43 -4.27
CA LEU A 7 -2.27 -2.81 -2.91
C LEU A 7 -3.26 -1.84 -2.27
N LEU A 8 -3.39 -0.60 -2.77
CA LEU A 8 -4.36 0.40 -2.31
C LEU A 8 -5.52 0.48 -3.31
N GLN A 9 -6.43 -0.50 -3.27
CA GLN A 9 -7.69 -0.45 -4.02
C GLN A 9 -8.81 -0.01 -3.07
N PRO A 10 -8.96 1.30 -2.79
CA PRO A 10 -10.08 1.78 -1.99
C PRO A 10 -11.39 1.51 -2.73
N ARG A 11 -12.39 0.99 -2.02
CA ARG A 11 -13.68 0.60 -2.63
C ARG A 11 -14.82 0.78 -1.66
N ILE A 12 -15.93 1.33 -2.13
CA ILE A 12 -17.19 1.37 -1.37
C ILE A 12 -17.79 -0.04 -1.28
N ASP A 13 -18.29 -0.41 -0.11
CA ASP A 13 -18.97 -1.70 0.10
C ASP A 13 -20.27 -1.76 -0.74
N ASP A 14 -20.50 -2.89 -1.41
CA ASP A 14 -21.65 -3.09 -2.31
C ASP A 14 -23.00 -3.05 -1.58
N LYS A 15 -23.03 -3.42 -0.30
CA LYS A 15 -24.24 -3.47 0.53
C LYS A 15 -24.35 -2.25 1.45
N HIS A 16 -23.22 -1.63 1.78
CA HIS A 16 -23.14 -0.52 2.70
C HIS A 16 -22.47 0.69 2.03
N PRO A 17 -23.24 1.56 1.33
CA PRO A 17 -22.65 2.68 0.56
C PRO A 17 -21.91 3.72 1.43
N ARG A 18 -22.08 3.67 2.75
CA ARG A 18 -21.34 4.49 3.72
C ARG A 18 -20.06 3.84 4.24
N TRP A 19 -19.71 2.66 3.75
CA TRP A 19 -18.52 1.93 4.19
C TRP A 19 -17.47 1.93 3.08
N LEU A 20 -16.25 2.29 3.45
CA LEU A 20 -15.10 2.32 2.57
C LEU A 20 -14.11 1.25 3.01
N HIS A 21 -13.87 0.27 2.15
CA HIS A 21 -12.82 -0.72 2.32
C HIS A 21 -11.48 -0.19 1.86
N LEU A 22 -10.47 -0.34 2.71
CA LEU A 22 -9.09 0.02 2.45
C LEU A 22 -8.18 -1.18 2.67
N ARG A 23 -7.07 -1.21 1.94
CA ARG A 23 -6.00 -2.17 2.16
C ARG A 23 -4.67 -1.45 2.37
N ILE A 24 -4.28 -1.33 3.63
CA ILE A 24 -3.06 -0.64 4.07
C ILE A 24 -2.08 -1.71 4.53
N ARG A 25 -1.14 -2.08 3.66
CA ARG A 25 -0.05 -2.98 4.04
C ARG A 25 0.98 -2.19 4.85
N PRO A 26 1.41 -2.68 6.02
CA PRO A 26 2.50 -2.03 6.76
C PRO A 26 3.76 -2.00 5.88
N SER A 27 4.50 -0.88 5.95
CA SER A 27 5.74 -0.66 5.19
C SER A 27 6.87 -1.63 5.57
N SER A 28 6.74 -2.28 6.72
CA SER A 28 7.58 -3.39 7.13
C SER A 28 7.30 -4.59 6.22
N PHE A 29 8.07 -4.67 5.13
CA PHE A 29 8.32 -5.92 4.44
C PHE A 29 8.67 -7.01 5.49
N PRO A 30 8.06 -8.20 5.48
CA PRO A 30 8.26 -9.18 6.55
C PRO A 30 9.61 -9.91 6.39
N PHE A 31 10.74 -9.22 6.30
CA PHE A 31 12.05 -9.87 6.15
C PHE A 31 13.21 -9.03 6.69
N THR A 32 13.15 -8.64 7.97
CA THR A 32 14.39 -8.30 8.71
C THR A 32 14.42 -8.77 10.15
N ASP A 33 13.37 -9.47 10.64
CA ASP A 33 13.54 -10.29 11.85
C ASP A 33 14.30 -11.55 11.43
N THR A 34 15.64 -11.42 11.36
CA THR A 34 16.50 -12.60 11.53
C THR A 34 16.01 -13.29 12.80
N PRO A 35 15.53 -14.54 12.74
CA PRO A 35 15.21 -15.25 13.95
C PRO A 35 16.54 -15.35 14.71
N LYS A 36 16.69 -14.58 15.79
CA LYS A 36 17.67 -14.90 16.82
C LYS A 36 17.31 -16.32 17.24
N TYR A 37 18.03 -17.29 16.71
CA TYR A 37 17.96 -18.70 17.08
C TYR A 37 18.43 -18.80 18.53
N GLY A 38 17.57 -18.39 19.46
CA GLY A 38 17.68 -18.77 20.85
C GLY A 38 17.32 -20.24 20.90
N ALA A 39 18.31 -21.06 21.24
CA ALA A 39 18.09 -22.45 21.61
C ALA A 39 16.90 -22.51 22.58
N HIS A 40 15.88 -23.28 22.23
CA HIS A 40 14.64 -23.47 23.00
C HIS A 40 13.68 -22.26 23.05
N GLY A 41 12.83 -22.11 22.03
CA GLY A 41 11.62 -21.31 22.17
C GLY A 41 10.88 -21.15 20.85
N LYS A 42 9.69 -21.75 20.75
CA LYS A 42 8.78 -21.62 19.59
C LYS A 42 8.79 -20.20 19.03
N VAL A 43 9.17 -20.05 17.76
CA VAL A 43 8.96 -18.82 17.00
C VAL A 43 7.46 -18.61 16.87
N LYS A 44 6.88 -17.74 17.70
CA LYS A 44 5.53 -17.23 17.46
C LYS A 44 5.61 -16.30 16.26
N SER A 45 5.33 -16.84 15.08
CA SER A 45 5.03 -16.04 13.88
C SER A 45 3.94 -15.04 14.27
N LYS A 46 4.30 -13.77 14.43
CA LYS A 46 3.31 -12.70 14.61
C LYS A 46 2.52 -12.63 13.32
N SER A 47 1.23 -12.94 13.39
CA SER A 47 0.37 -13.02 12.22
C SER A 47 0.47 -11.73 11.41
N LEU A 48 0.74 -11.87 10.11
CA LEU A 48 0.68 -10.80 9.14
C LEU A 48 -0.69 -10.13 9.26
N VAL A 49 -0.73 -8.90 9.76
CA VAL A 49 -1.96 -8.10 9.76
C VAL A 49 -2.22 -7.79 8.28
N ASP A 50 -3.21 -8.43 7.65
CA ASP A 50 -3.47 -8.34 6.20
C ASP A 50 -3.85 -6.91 5.74
N GLY A 51 -3.94 -5.98 6.70
CA GLY A 51 -4.08 -4.56 6.42
C GLY A 51 -5.46 -4.21 5.88
N ARG A 52 -6.48 -5.02 6.13
CA ARG A 52 -7.85 -4.75 5.70
C ARG A 52 -8.53 -3.85 6.72
N TRP A 53 -9.00 -2.70 6.29
CA TRP A 53 -9.72 -1.74 7.11
C TRP A 53 -11.06 -1.43 6.46
N THR A 54 -12.08 -1.21 7.29
CA THR A 54 -13.38 -0.68 6.85
C THR A 54 -13.64 0.59 7.64
N LEU A 55 -13.79 1.72 6.94
CA LEU A 55 -14.18 2.99 7.52
C LEU A 55 -15.67 3.19 7.31
N ALA A 56 -16.41 3.43 8.39
CA ALA A 56 -17.83 3.74 8.33
C ALA A 56 -18.04 5.25 8.47
N PHE A 57 -18.73 5.85 7.50
CA PHE A 57 -19.04 7.27 7.47
C PHE A 57 -20.47 7.55 7.94
N ARG A 58 -20.72 8.81 8.30
CA ARG A 58 -22.04 9.31 8.69
C ARG A 58 -23.04 9.22 7.55
N ASP A 59 -22.60 9.59 6.35
CA ASP A 59 -23.40 9.69 5.13
C ASP A 59 -22.58 9.26 3.91
N GLU A 60 -23.27 9.04 2.79
CA GLU A 60 -22.68 8.56 1.54
C GLU A 60 -21.81 9.62 0.87
N GLU A 61 -22.15 10.90 1.03
CA GLU A 61 -21.37 12.02 0.49
C GLU A 61 -19.97 12.06 1.12
N SER A 62 -19.89 11.96 2.45
CA SER A 62 -18.64 11.89 3.21
C SER A 62 -17.80 10.68 2.79
N CYS A 63 -18.43 9.52 2.53
CA CYS A 63 -17.76 8.31 2.06
C CYS A 63 -17.16 8.51 0.65
N ASN A 64 -17.93 9.08 -0.27
CA ASN A 64 -17.48 9.38 -1.63
C ASN A 64 -16.38 10.44 -1.67
N HIS A 65 -16.48 11.46 -0.81
CA HIS A 65 -15.46 12.50 -0.69
C HIS A 65 -14.14 11.91 -0.19
N ALA A 66 -14.18 11.07 0.86
CA ALA A 66 -13.00 10.37 1.35
C ALA A 66 -12.37 9.45 0.29
N LEU A 67 -13.19 8.69 -0.47
CA LEU A 67 -12.71 7.88 -1.59
C LEU A 67 -11.96 8.75 -2.63
N SER A 68 -12.55 9.88 -3.01
CA SER A 68 -11.97 10.80 -4.00
C SER A 68 -10.64 11.38 -3.53
N MET A 69 -10.58 11.85 -2.28
CA MET A 69 -9.35 12.36 -1.66
C MET A 69 -8.23 11.32 -1.67
N ILE A 70 -8.55 10.06 -1.31
CA ILE A 70 -7.56 8.98 -1.29
C ILE A 70 -7.05 8.68 -2.69
N LEU A 71 -7.93 8.62 -3.69
CA LEU A 71 -7.54 8.34 -5.08
C LEU A 71 -6.66 9.44 -5.65
N GLU A 72 -6.95 10.71 -5.34
CA GLU A 72 -6.12 11.84 -5.73
C GLU A 72 -4.73 11.76 -5.10
N GLU A 73 -4.66 11.54 -3.79
CA GLU A 73 -3.39 11.40 -3.06
C GLU A 73 -2.54 10.25 -3.60
N VAL A 74 -3.17 9.10 -3.86
CA VAL A 74 -2.50 7.93 -4.46
C VAL A 74 -1.93 8.26 -5.84
N LYS A 75 -2.65 9.04 -6.66
CA LYS A 75 -2.16 9.50 -7.97
C LYS A 75 -0.96 10.43 -7.81
N LEU A 76 -1.01 11.38 -6.88
CA LEU A 76 0.09 12.31 -6.60
C LEU A 76 1.34 11.57 -6.14
N GLN A 77 1.20 10.64 -5.19
CA GLN A 77 2.30 9.81 -4.72
C GLN A 77 2.90 8.97 -5.85
N SER A 78 2.07 8.40 -6.72
CA SER A 78 2.55 7.64 -7.88
C SER A 78 3.37 8.49 -8.84
N HIS A 79 2.89 9.70 -9.12
CA HIS A 79 3.57 10.63 -10.01
C HIS A 79 4.92 11.08 -9.43
N GLU A 80 4.97 11.41 -8.14
CA GLU A 80 6.23 11.78 -7.47
C GLU A 80 7.24 10.64 -7.48
N VAL A 81 6.76 9.42 -7.26
CA VAL A 81 7.56 8.21 -7.29
C VAL A 81 8.12 7.94 -8.70
N GLU A 82 7.29 8.06 -9.74
CA GLU A 82 7.71 7.95 -11.14
C GLU A 82 8.74 9.01 -11.49
N ARG A 83 8.46 10.28 -11.17
CA ARG A 83 9.36 11.42 -11.39
C ARG A 83 10.71 11.22 -10.72
N SER A 84 10.71 10.71 -9.49
CA SER A 84 11.94 10.45 -8.72
C SER A 84 12.76 9.32 -9.32
N LEU A 85 12.12 8.28 -9.86
CA LEU A 85 12.81 7.16 -10.49
C LEU A 85 13.29 7.43 -11.90
N ARG A 86 12.59 8.27 -12.65
CA ARG A 86 12.81 8.46 -14.09
C ARG A 86 14.29 8.74 -14.44
N PRO A 87 15.02 9.62 -13.72
CA PRO A 87 16.44 9.83 -14.01
C PRO A 87 17.30 8.57 -13.83
N LEU A 88 16.99 7.74 -12.83
CA LEU A 88 17.74 6.50 -12.55
C LEU A 88 17.50 5.46 -13.64
N LEU A 89 16.26 5.36 -14.14
CA LEU A 89 15.89 4.43 -15.21
C LEU A 89 16.46 4.86 -16.58
N GLU A 90 16.56 6.16 -16.83
CA GLU A 90 17.17 6.71 -18.05
C GLU A 90 18.71 6.58 -18.04
N LEU A 91 19.34 6.65 -16.87
CA LEU A 91 20.79 6.44 -16.71
C LEU A 91 21.19 4.98 -16.98
N ASP A 92 20.43 4.01 -16.49
CA ASP A 92 20.65 2.57 -16.71
C ASP A 92 20.67 2.23 -18.22
N ARG A 93 19.72 2.80 -18.96
CA ARG A 93 19.58 2.62 -20.42
C ARG A 93 20.73 3.20 -21.24
N SER A 94 21.41 4.23 -20.74
CA SER A 94 22.56 4.83 -21.45
C SER A 94 23.90 4.13 -21.14
N SER A 95 23.93 3.25 -20.14
CA SER A 95 25.14 2.52 -19.72
C SER A 95 25.32 1.13 -20.35
N SER A 96 24.38 0.68 -21.18
CA SER A 96 24.46 -0.59 -21.91
C SER A 96 25.03 -0.37 -23.33
N PRO A 97 26.22 -0.92 -23.69
CA PRO A 97 26.73 -0.80 -25.05
C PRO A 97 25.89 -1.65 -26.02
N SER A 98 25.62 -1.10 -27.20
CA SER A 98 24.93 -1.77 -28.32
C SER A 98 25.81 -2.81 -29.00
#